data_AF-A0A7C6LQ12-F1
#
_entry.id   AF-A0A7C6LQ12-F1
#
_cell.length_a   1.000
_cell.length_b   1.000
_cell.length_c   1.000
_cell.angle_alpha   90.00
_cell.angle_beta   90.00
_cell.angle_gamma   90.00
#
_symmetry.space_group_name_H-M   'P 1'
#
loop_
_entity.id
_entity.type
_entity.pdbx_description
1 polymer ?
#
loop_
_entity_poly.entity_id
_entity_poly.type
_entity_poly.pdbx_seq_one_letter_code
_entity_poly.pdbx_strand_id
1 'polypeptide(L)'
;MEKTGLAVGEAEALELLEREKEKAIKRDVEAAIRRSRELRSDFLGLGDKLYREYPEVWEKVKDDWRDAWLPHVAVEVKVTCEITRTGLILDPLPIKGH
;
A
#
# COMPACT_ATOMS: atom_id res chain seq x y z
N MET A 1 33.24 5.96 -20.81
CA MET A 1 32.46 6.18 -19.59
C MET A 1 31.06 5.68 -19.86
N GLU A 2 30.74 4.51 -19.31
CA GLU A 2 29.42 3.87 -19.40
C GLU A 2 28.34 4.82 -18.87
N LYS A 3 27.32 5.08 -19.69
CA LYS A 3 26.07 5.66 -19.23
C LYS A 3 25.24 4.52 -18.68
N THR A 4 25.41 4.17 -17.41
CA THR A 4 24.48 3.29 -16.69
C THR A 4 23.25 4.10 -16.30
N GLY A 5 22.52 4.60 -17.30
CA GLY A 5 21.18 5.14 -17.11
C GLY A 5 20.21 3.99 -17.29
N LEU A 6 19.55 3.56 -16.22
CA LEU A 6 18.45 2.60 -16.30
C LEU A 6 17.45 3.13 -17.34
N ALA A 7 17.24 2.40 -18.43
CA ALA A 7 16.25 2.79 -19.44
C ALA A 7 14.86 2.55 -18.85
N VAL A 8 14.29 3.57 -18.20
CA VAL A 8 12.98 3.56 -17.51
C VAL A 8 11.80 3.19 -18.45
N GLY A 9 12.03 2.97 -19.75
CA GLY A 9 11.05 2.51 -20.73
C GLY A 9 11.10 1.01 -21.07
N GLU A 10 12.07 0.25 -20.55
CA GLU A 10 12.13 -1.20 -20.77
C GLU A 10 11.20 -1.91 -19.78
N ALA A 11 10.44 -2.90 -20.24
CA ALA A 11 9.45 -3.62 -19.42
C ALA A 11 10.05 -4.18 -18.13
N GLU A 12 11.27 -4.72 -18.19
CA GLU A 12 11.99 -5.25 -17.02
C GLU A 12 12.33 -4.16 -16.00
N ALA A 13 12.72 -2.96 -16.45
CA ALA A 13 12.98 -1.83 -15.57
C ALA A 13 11.71 -1.33 -14.86
N LEU A 14 10.56 -1.37 -15.55
CA LEU A 14 9.26 -1.01 -14.98
C LEU A 14 8.77 -2.04 -13.96
N GLU A 15 8.86 -3.33 -14.27
CA GLU A 15 8.54 -4.39 -13.31
C GLU A 15 9.40 -4.30 -12.05
N LEU A 16 10.68 -3.99 -12.19
CA LEU A 16 11.56 -3.77 -11.04
C LEU A 16 11.10 -2.58 -10.20
N LEU A 17 10.76 -1.45 -10.84
CA LEU A 17 10.26 -0.25 -10.16
C LEU A 17 8.94 -0.51 -9.43
N GLU A 18 8.01 -1.24 -10.05
CA GLU A 18 6.75 -1.66 -9.44
C GLU A 18 7.00 -2.50 -8.20
N ARG A 19 7.84 -3.53 -8.29
CA ARG A 19 8.19 -4.40 -7.15
C ARG A 19 8.85 -3.64 -6.01
N GLU A 20 9.77 -2.72 -6.30
CA GLU A 20 10.41 -1.91 -5.25
C GLU A 20 9.42 -0.95 -4.60
N LYS A 21 8.48 -0.40 -5.39
CA LYS A 21 7.41 0.45 -4.87
C LYS A 21 6.41 -0.35 -4.00
N GLU A 22 6.05 -1.56 -4.40
CA GLU A 22 5.24 -2.48 -3.58
C GLU A 22 5.90 -2.75 -2.23
N LYS A 23 7.21 -3.06 -2.23
CA LYS A 23 7.98 -3.29 -1.00
C LYS A 23 8.00 -2.06 -0.11
N ALA A 24 8.21 -0.87 -0.68
CA ALA A 24 8.24 0.38 0.07
C ALA A 24 6.88 0.66 0.74
N ILE A 25 5.79 0.63 -0.03
CA ILE A 25 4.43 0.84 0.48
C ILE A 25 4.08 -0.21 1.53
N LYS A 26 4.41 -1.49 1.29
CA LYS A 26 4.17 -2.56 2.26
C LYS A 26 4.86 -2.27 3.59
N ARG A 27 6.13 -1.86 3.58
CA ARG A 27 6.87 -1.50 4.81
C ARG A 27 6.22 -0.33 5.56
N ASP A 28 5.76 0.68 4.84
CA ASP A 28 5.09 1.85 5.44
C ASP A 28 3.76 1.46 6.09
N VAL A 29 2.94 0.66 5.41
CA VAL A 29 1.68 0.14 5.94
C VAL A 29 1.92 -0.75 7.16
N GLU A 30 2.90 -1.65 7.11
CA GLU A 30 3.29 -2.49 8.25
C GLU A 30 3.78 -1.65 9.43
N ALA A 31 4.51 -0.55 9.18
CA ALA A 31 4.92 0.40 10.21
C ALA A 31 3.73 1.12 10.85
N ALA A 32 2.75 1.55 10.04
CA ALA A 32 1.51 2.15 10.55
C ALA A 32 0.71 1.16 11.42
N ILE A 33 0.62 -0.11 11.01
CA ILE A 33 -0.03 -1.16 11.81
C ILE A 33 0.71 -1.37 13.13
N ARG A 34 2.05 -1.47 13.12
CA ARG A 34 2.84 -1.56 14.36
C ARG A 34 2.57 -0.37 15.27
N ARG A 35 2.56 0.85 14.71
CA ARG A 35 2.34 2.07 15.48
C ARG A 35 0.93 2.14 16.09
N SER A 36 -0.08 1.71 15.35
CA SER A 36 -1.46 1.57 15.85
C SER A 36 -1.53 0.68 17.09
N ARG A 37 -0.84 -0.47 17.07
CA ARG A 37 -0.77 -1.39 18.22
C ARG A 37 0.00 -0.80 19.41
N GLU A 38 1.17 -0.22 19.18
CA GLU A 38 1.98 0.42 20.22
C GLU A 38 1.25 1.55 20.95
N LEU A 39 0.49 2.34 20.18
CA LEU A 39 -0.29 3.47 20.70
C LEU A 39 -1.63 3.05 21.28
N ARG A 40 -2.04 1.79 21.10
CA ARG A 40 -3.41 1.32 21.39
C ARG A 40 -4.46 2.24 20.75
N SER A 41 -4.21 2.65 19.52
CA SER A 41 -5.02 3.62 18.80
C SER A 41 -5.40 3.11 17.43
N ASP A 42 -6.70 2.92 17.23
CA ASP A 42 -7.25 2.43 15.98
C ASP A 42 -7.47 3.54 14.93
N PHE A 43 -6.39 4.23 14.55
CA PHE A 43 -6.47 5.27 13.51
C PHE A 43 -6.55 4.69 12.08
N LEU A 44 -6.43 3.36 11.94
CA LEU A 44 -6.57 2.63 10.67
C LEU A 44 -8.03 2.18 10.43
N GLY A 45 -8.90 2.28 11.42
CA GLY A 45 -10.33 1.97 11.29
C GLY A 45 -10.66 0.47 11.24
N LEU A 46 -9.88 -0.36 11.93
CA LEU A 46 -10.11 -1.82 11.97
C LEU A 46 -11.39 -2.17 12.75
N GLY A 47 -11.65 -1.48 13.86
CA GLY A 47 -12.86 -1.61 14.67
C GLY A 47 -14.10 -1.19 13.90
N ASP A 48 -14.04 -0.11 13.12
CA ASP A 48 -15.15 0.33 12.26
C ASP A 48 -15.47 -0.69 11.16
N LYS A 49 -14.45 -1.40 10.65
CA LYS A 49 -14.65 -2.50 9.71
C LYS A 49 -15.32 -3.69 10.41
N LEU A 50 -14.82 -4.07 11.59
CA LEU A 50 -15.37 -5.15 12.41
C LEU A 50 -16.83 -4.88 12.81
N TYR A 51 -17.15 -3.66 13.25
CA TYR A 51 -18.51 -3.23 13.58
C TYR A 51 -19.49 -3.39 12.41
N ARG A 52 -19.06 -3.00 11.20
CA ARG A 52 -19.92 -3.05 10.00
C ARG A 52 -20.12 -4.45 9.46
N GLU A 53 -19.10 -5.32 9.55
CA GLU A 53 -19.15 -6.65 8.96
C GLU A 53 -19.60 -7.74 9.94
N TYR A 54 -19.29 -7.57 11.23
CA TYR A 54 -19.55 -8.55 12.29
C TYR A 54 -20.02 -7.84 13.58
N PRO A 55 -21.20 -7.18 13.56
CA PRO A 55 -21.70 -6.41 14.69
C PRO A 55 -21.83 -7.24 15.97
N GLU A 56 -22.16 -8.52 15.89
CA GLU A 56 -22.26 -9.43 17.04
C GLU A 56 -20.91 -9.75 17.70
N VAL A 57 -19.82 -9.70 16.92
CA VAL A 57 -18.45 -9.83 17.45
C VAL A 57 -18.05 -8.50 18.08
N TRP A 58 -18.32 -7.39 17.40
CA TRP A 58 -18.04 -6.04 17.91
C TRP A 58 -18.66 -5.79 19.28
N GLU A 59 -19.93 -6.16 19.48
CA GLU A 59 -20.62 -6.01 20.78
C GLU A 59 -19.89 -6.70 21.94
N LYS A 60 -19.12 -7.76 21.68
CA LYS A 60 -18.37 -8.50 22.70
C LYS A 60 -17.00 -7.91 23.03
N VAL A 61 -16.43 -7.11 22.13
CA VAL A 61 -15.03 -6.65 22.21
C VAL A 61 -14.90 -5.13 22.25
N LYS A 62 -15.98 -4.38 22.00
CA LYS A 62 -15.94 -2.91 21.85
C LYS A 62 -15.45 -2.19 23.10
N ASP A 63 -15.77 -2.70 24.29
CA ASP A 63 -15.48 -2.03 25.56
C ASP A 63 -13.99 -2.04 25.91
N ASP A 64 -13.26 -3.07 25.47
CA ASP A 64 -11.82 -3.24 25.66
C ASP A 64 -11.04 -3.34 24.34
N TRP A 65 -11.65 -2.91 23.22
CA TRP A 65 -11.12 -3.08 21.85
C TRP A 65 -9.68 -2.65 21.73
N ARG A 66 -9.35 -1.44 22.18
CA ARG A 66 -8.02 -0.83 22.00
C ARG A 66 -6.95 -1.49 22.86
N ASP A 67 -7.30 -1.93 24.05
CA ASP A 67 -6.34 -2.44 25.03
C ASP A 67 -6.15 -3.96 24.95
N ALA A 68 -7.23 -4.73 24.76
CA ALA A 68 -7.23 -6.18 24.84
C ALA A 68 -7.26 -6.89 23.48
N TRP A 69 -7.80 -6.26 22.42
CA TRP A 69 -8.06 -6.94 21.15
C TRP A 69 -7.19 -6.43 20.00
N LEU A 70 -7.16 -5.11 19.78
CA LEU A 70 -6.42 -4.46 18.70
C LEU A 70 -4.95 -4.92 18.59
N PRO A 71 -4.18 -5.09 19.71
CA PRO A 71 -2.80 -5.57 19.62
C PRO A 71 -2.65 -6.97 19.01
N HIS A 72 -3.70 -7.81 19.10
CA HIS A 72 -3.69 -9.21 18.70
C HIS A 72 -4.37 -9.49 17.35
N VAL A 73 -4.99 -8.47 16.74
CA VAL A 73 -5.62 -8.62 15.42
C VAL A 73 -4.55 -9.00 14.39
N ALA A 74 -4.73 -10.15 13.74
CA ALA A 74 -3.90 -10.56 12.62
C ALA A 74 -4.24 -9.71 11.38
N VAL A 75 -3.22 -9.06 10.80
CA VAL A 75 -3.39 -8.22 9.61
C VAL A 75 -2.46 -8.72 8.52
N GLU A 76 -3.02 -9.12 7.39
CA GLU A 76 -2.28 -9.48 6.18
C GLU A 76 -2.22 -8.27 5.24
N VAL A 77 -1.02 -7.85 4.86
CA VAL A 77 -0.81 -6.71 3.95
C VAL A 77 -0.49 -7.22 2.55
N LYS A 78 -1.38 -6.93 1.60
CA LYS A 78 -1.20 -7.18 0.16
C LYS A 78 -1.15 -5.84 -0.56
N VAL A 79 -0.07 -5.61 -1.31
CA VAL A 79 0.14 -4.41 -2.11
C VAL A 79 0.42 -4.87 -3.53
N THR A 80 -0.25 -4.24 -4.49
CA THR A 80 0.02 -4.40 -5.92
C THR A 80 0.24 -3.01 -6.50
N CYS A 81 1.32 -2.82 -7.24
CA CYS A 81 1.60 -1.55 -7.91
C CYS A 81 1.64 -1.73 -9.42
N GLU A 82 1.05 -0.77 -10.12
CA GLU A 82 1.09 -0.67 -11.57
C GLU A 82 1.53 0.75 -11.95
N ILE A 83 2.58 0.85 -12.76
CA ILE A 83 3.07 2.11 -13.33
C ILE A 83 2.37 2.33 -14.67
N THR A 84 1.30 3.12 -14.64
CA THR A 84 0.50 3.41 -15.84
C THR A 84 1.08 4.52 -16.72
N ARG A 85 2.00 5.34 -16.19
CA ARG A 85 2.68 6.42 -16.93
C ARG A 85 4.09 6.61 -16.41
N THR A 86 5.06 6.62 -17.31
CA THR A 86 6.48 6.84 -17.01
C THR A 86 6.91 8.30 -17.17
N GLY A 87 6.05 9.15 -17.76
CA GLY A 87 6.39 10.53 -18.12
C GLY A 87 7.34 10.64 -19.32
N LEU A 88 7.73 9.52 -19.92
CA LEU A 88 8.49 9.48 -21.17
C LEU A 88 7.53 9.61 -22.35
N ILE A 89 7.80 10.53 -23.28
CA ILE A 89 7.17 10.52 -24.60
C ILE A 89 7.85 9.40 -25.38
N LEU A 90 7.29 8.19 -25.31
CA LEU A 90 7.79 7.03 -26.07
C LEU A 90 7.27 7.03 -27.51
N ASP A 91 6.14 7.71 -27.77
CA ASP A 91 5.57 7.89 -29.11
C ASP A 91 5.10 9.35 -29.27
N PRO A 92 5.87 10.21 -29.97
CA PRO A 92 5.44 11.57 -30.25
C PRO A 92 4.23 11.53 -31.19
N LEU A 93 3.18 12.28 -30.85
CA LEU A 93 1.99 12.41 -31.71
C LEU A 93 2.42 12.80 -33.13
N PRO A 94 2.02 12.06 -34.19
CA PRO A 94 2.33 12.42 -35.55
C PRO A 94 1.56 13.69 -35.91
N ILE A 95 2.21 14.84 -35.82
CA ILE A 95 1.68 16.11 -36.29
C ILE A 95 1.72 16.05 -37.82
N LYS A 96 0.60 15.74 -38.47
CA LYS A 96 0.47 15.94 -39.92
C LYS A 96 0.46 17.43 -40.19
N GLY A 97 1.57 17.96 -40.71
CA GLY A 97 1.63 19.30 -41.27
C GLY A 97 0.66 19.43 -42.45
N HIS A 98 -0.09 20.53 -42.47
CA HIS A 98 -0.93 20.94 -43.59
C HIS A 98 -0.09 21.45 -44.77
#